data_AF-A0A1G0XRC2-F1
#
_entry.id   AF-A0A1G0XRC2-F1
#
_cell.length_a   1.000
_cell.length_b   1.000
_cell.length_c   1.000
_cell.angle_alpha   90.00
_cell.angle_beta   90.00
_cell.angle_gamma   90.00
#
_symmetry.space_group_name_H-M   'P 1'
#
loop_
_entity.id
_entity.type
_entity.pdbx_description
1 polymer ?
#
loop_
_entity_poly.entity_id
_entity_poly.type
_entity_poly.pdbx_seq_one_letter_code
_entity_poly.pdbx_strand_id
1 'polypeptide(L)'
;MSELDGTTRVFNQDVEIAGKLKGKNVEITSLKIGGVPMPAPASIQQLVENLTALGQIADNVANLRLLPVSGTIAIGEEAVGVINAAVALKNNDDTAIAAKSGIKFYFSSDSAGATPAASGTVLAVGTNGVLLKDGGDSLTAGTLISNATGLVDLNITGVAESTVYLHLIMPDGKVVSSGAITFAA
;
A
#
# COMPACT_ATOMS: atom_id res chain seq x y z
N MET A 1 -41.21 27.51 32.75
CA MET A 1 -40.04 27.03 32.00
C MET A 1 -39.65 28.14 31.04
N SER A 2 -38.47 28.75 31.20
CA SER A 2 -38.03 29.86 30.37
C SER A 2 -37.78 29.39 28.94
N GLU A 3 -38.43 30.05 27.99
CA GLU A 3 -38.19 29.88 26.55
C GLU A 3 -36.74 30.24 26.22
N LEU A 4 -36.11 29.43 25.37
CA LEU A 4 -34.75 29.66 24.88
C LEU A 4 -34.82 30.74 23.77
N ASP A 5 -34.89 32.00 24.16
CA ASP A 5 -34.88 33.15 23.25
C ASP A 5 -33.45 33.49 22.82
N GLY A 6 -32.99 32.88 21.72
CA GLY A 6 -31.82 33.32 20.95
C GLY A 6 -30.48 33.38 21.70
N THR A 7 -30.39 32.83 22.90
CA THR A 7 -29.24 33.05 23.80
C THR A 7 -28.11 32.08 23.48
N THR A 8 -26.94 32.59 23.09
CA THR A 8 -25.70 31.79 22.99
C THR A 8 -25.40 31.15 24.33
N ARG A 9 -25.27 29.83 24.37
CA ARG A 9 -24.75 29.11 25.54
C ARG A 9 -23.32 28.67 25.26
N VAL A 10 -22.41 29.19 26.06
CA VAL A 10 -21.00 28.80 26.07
C VAL A 10 -20.87 27.60 27.01
N PHE A 11 -20.50 26.44 26.48
CA PHE A 11 -20.36 25.22 27.27
C PHE A 11 -18.95 25.08 27.86
N ASN A 12 -17.94 25.56 27.14
CA ASN A 12 -16.58 25.83 27.63
C ASN A 12 -15.91 26.87 26.70
N GLN A 13 -14.66 27.27 26.99
CA GLN A 13 -13.90 28.26 26.20
C GLN A 13 -13.70 27.83 24.73
N ASP A 14 -13.89 26.54 24.43
CA ASP A 14 -13.66 25.95 23.14
C ASP A 14 -14.96 25.65 22.37
N VAL A 15 -16.16 25.78 22.96
CA VAL A 15 -17.43 25.40 22.32
C VAL A 15 -18.55 26.40 22.65
N GLU A 16 -19.00 27.12 21.61
CA GLU A 16 -20.17 28.01 21.67
C GLU A 16 -21.30 27.49 20.78
N ILE A 17 -22.53 27.40 21.30
CA ILE A 17 -23.71 26.99 20.52
C ILE A 17 -24.80 28.05 20.66
N ALA A 18 -25.37 28.49 19.54
CA ALA A 18 -26.64 29.23 19.52
C ALA A 18 -27.72 28.40 18.85
N GLY A 19 -28.94 28.48 19.35
CA GLY A 19 -30.09 27.80 18.77
C GLY A 19 -31.40 28.46 19.16
N LYS A 20 -32.48 28.03 18.51
CA LYS A 20 -33.85 28.47 18.77
C LYS A 20 -34.77 27.26 18.90
N LEU A 21 -35.82 27.39 19.68
CA LEU A 21 -36.88 26.38 19.70
C LEU A 21 -37.81 26.58 18.50
N LYS A 22 -38.09 25.50 17.77
CA LYS A 22 -39.08 25.47 16.69
C LYS A 22 -40.06 24.33 16.96
N GLY A 23 -41.15 24.65 17.65
CA GLY A 23 -42.09 23.65 18.16
C GLY A 23 -41.44 22.79 19.25
N LYS A 24 -41.44 21.46 19.06
CA LYS A 24 -40.78 20.51 19.98
C LYS A 24 -39.30 20.26 19.66
N ASN A 25 -38.74 20.94 18.66
CA ASN A 25 -37.38 20.73 18.19
C ASN A 25 -36.47 21.91 18.57
N VAL A 26 -35.18 21.63 18.74
CA VAL A 26 -34.12 22.66 18.84
C VAL A 26 -33.47 22.79 17.47
N GLU A 27 -33.46 24.00 16.91
CA GLU A 27 -32.75 24.35 15.69
C GLU A 27 -31.46 25.08 16.07
N ILE A 28 -30.31 24.45 15.85
CA ILE A 28 -29.01 25.09 16.08
C ILE A 28 -28.75 26.09 14.96
N THR A 29 -28.52 27.35 15.31
CA THR A 29 -28.30 28.46 14.37
C THR A 29 -26.82 28.84 14.24
N SER A 30 -25.99 28.51 15.23
CA SER A 30 -24.53 28.63 15.13
C SER A 30 -23.81 27.65 16.05
N LEU A 31 -22.61 27.23 15.62
CA LEU A 31 -21.65 26.46 16.40
C LEU A 31 -20.27 27.09 16.17
N LYS A 32 -19.51 27.35 17.23
CA LYS A 32 -18.09 27.72 17.15
C LYS A 32 -17.23 26.76 17.94
N ILE A 33 -16.06 26.43 17.40
CA ILE A 33 -15.04 25.65 18.12
C ILE A 33 -13.74 26.45 18.17
N GLY A 34 -13.21 26.73 19.36
CA GLY A 34 -12.01 27.56 19.55
C GLY A 34 -12.12 28.95 18.92
N GLY A 35 -13.32 29.54 18.94
CA GLY A 35 -13.62 30.83 18.30
C GLY A 35 -13.81 30.77 16.78
N VAL A 36 -13.57 29.62 16.12
CA VAL A 36 -13.77 29.46 14.68
C VAL A 36 -15.26 29.20 14.40
N PRO A 37 -15.96 30.05 13.62
CA PRO A 37 -17.32 29.79 13.20
C PRO A 37 -17.33 28.52 12.36
N MET A 38 -18.01 27.48 12.84
CA MET A 38 -18.27 26.33 11.98
C MET A 38 -19.32 26.78 10.96
N PRO A 39 -19.13 26.52 9.66
CA PRO A 39 -20.21 26.69 8.70
C PRO A 39 -21.40 25.91 9.27
N ALA A 40 -22.55 26.57 9.41
CA ALA A 40 -23.76 25.90 9.88
C ALA A 40 -23.89 24.64 9.01
N PRO A 41 -23.78 23.41 9.57
CA PRO A 41 -24.08 22.25 8.77
C PRO A 41 -25.50 22.49 8.27
N ALA A 42 -25.75 22.28 6.98
CA ALA A 42 -27.06 22.55 6.38
C ALA A 42 -28.22 21.90 7.17
N SER A 43 -27.92 20.91 8.01
CA SER A 43 -28.68 20.47 9.18
C SER A 43 -27.82 19.56 10.08
N ILE A 44 -28.30 19.14 11.26
CA ILE A 44 -27.67 18.06 12.07
C ILE A 44 -27.38 16.82 11.22
N GLN A 45 -28.26 16.54 10.24
CA GLN A 45 -28.10 15.44 9.29
C GLN A 45 -26.79 15.56 8.49
N GLN A 46 -26.48 16.75 7.96
CA GLN A 46 -25.23 16.99 7.22
C GLN A 46 -23.99 16.75 8.11
N LEU A 47 -24.10 17.08 9.40
CA LEU A 47 -23.02 16.87 10.35
C LEU A 47 -22.77 15.37 10.61
N VAL A 48 -23.84 14.58 10.71
CA VAL A 48 -23.78 13.11 10.83
C VAL A 48 -23.20 12.48 9.56
N GLU A 49 -23.61 12.96 8.38
CA GLU A 49 -23.08 12.50 7.09
C GLU A 49 -21.58 12.76 6.97
N ASN A 50 -21.14 13.97 7.32
CA ASN A 50 -19.71 14.32 7.30
C ASN A 50 -18.90 13.44 8.25
N LEU A 51 -19.39 13.20 9.47
CA LEU A 51 -18.68 12.34 10.43
C LEU A 51 -18.60 10.89 9.93
N THR A 52 -19.66 10.39 9.32
CA THR A 52 -19.69 9.05 8.71
C THR A 52 -18.69 8.96 7.56
N ALA A 53 -18.65 9.96 6.68
CA ALA A 53 -17.70 10.03 5.58
C ALA A 53 -16.24 10.07 6.08
N LEU A 54 -15.95 10.82 7.15
CA LEU A 54 -14.63 10.84 7.76
C LEU A 54 -14.20 9.47 8.31
N GLY A 55 -15.14 8.71 8.90
CA GLY A 55 -14.88 7.34 9.33
C GLY A 55 -14.51 6.42 8.16
N GLN A 56 -15.28 6.48 7.07
CA GLN A 56 -14.98 5.71 5.85
C GLN A 56 -13.62 6.10 5.23
N ILE A 57 -13.27 7.37 5.27
CA ILE A 57 -11.96 7.84 4.80
C ILE A 57 -10.84 7.26 5.67
N ALA A 58 -11.00 7.24 6.99
CA ALA A 58 -10.02 6.65 7.89
C ALA A 58 -9.79 5.15 7.60
N ASP A 59 -10.87 4.39 7.40
CA ASP A 59 -10.80 2.98 7.04
C ASP A 59 -10.11 2.76 5.68
N ASN A 60 -10.45 3.59 4.67
CA ASN A 60 -9.82 3.53 3.36
C ASN A 60 -8.32 3.83 3.44
N VAL A 61 -7.92 4.85 4.21
CA VAL A 61 -6.51 5.19 4.42
C VAL A 61 -5.78 4.04 5.12
N ALA A 62 -6.39 3.41 6.12
CA ALA A 62 -5.81 2.25 6.79
C ALA A 62 -5.59 1.08 5.81
N ASN A 63 -6.56 0.79 4.95
CA ASN A 63 -6.45 -0.25 3.93
C ASN A 63 -5.36 0.05 2.89
N LEU A 64 -5.26 1.30 2.44
CA LEU A 64 -4.22 1.71 1.50
C LEU A 64 -2.80 1.57 2.08
N ARG A 65 -2.63 1.72 3.40
CA ARG A 65 -1.33 1.51 4.08
C ARG A 65 -0.90 0.04 4.13
N LEU A 66 -1.77 -0.91 3.78
CA LEU A 66 -1.43 -2.33 3.72
C LEU A 66 -0.92 -2.77 2.33
N LEU A 67 -1.04 -1.90 1.32
CA LEU A 67 -0.56 -2.20 -0.02
C LEU A 67 0.97 -2.09 -0.08
N PRO A 68 1.65 -2.96 -0.84
CA PRO A 68 3.07 -2.78 -1.11
C PRO A 68 3.26 -1.58 -2.05
N VAL A 69 4.19 -0.69 -1.70
CA VAL A 69 4.50 0.53 -2.49
C VAL A 69 5.97 0.62 -2.86
N SER A 70 6.81 -0.17 -2.18
CA SER A 70 8.21 -0.40 -2.55
C SER A 70 8.63 -1.81 -2.15
N GLY A 71 9.87 -2.17 -2.46
CA GLY A 71 10.49 -3.39 -1.98
C GLY A 71 12.01 -3.30 -2.05
N THR A 72 12.67 -4.23 -1.37
CA THR A 72 14.12 -4.44 -1.50
C THR A 72 14.38 -5.81 -2.08
N ILE A 73 15.39 -5.92 -2.94
CA ILE A 73 15.80 -7.18 -3.56
C ILE A 73 17.27 -7.40 -3.18
N ALA A 74 17.53 -8.44 -2.37
CA ALA A 74 18.87 -8.88 -2.04
C ALA A 74 19.23 -10.09 -2.91
N ILE A 75 20.31 -9.97 -3.67
CA ILE A 75 20.84 -11.05 -4.50
C ILE A 75 21.89 -11.81 -3.69
N GLY A 76 21.70 -13.12 -3.54
CA GLY A 76 22.63 -14.01 -2.86
C GLY A 76 23.80 -14.41 -3.74
N GLU A 77 24.71 -15.19 -3.15
CA GLU A 77 25.81 -15.82 -3.87
C GLU A 77 25.29 -17.02 -4.69
N GLU A 78 26.02 -17.36 -5.75
CA GLU A 78 25.74 -18.56 -6.53
C GLU A 78 26.16 -19.82 -5.76
N ALA A 79 25.21 -20.75 -5.61
CA ALA A 79 25.44 -22.07 -5.04
C ALA A 79 24.98 -23.14 -6.04
N VAL A 80 25.94 -23.82 -6.68
CA VAL A 80 25.68 -24.93 -7.62
C VAL A 80 24.75 -24.50 -8.77
N GLY A 81 25.05 -23.37 -9.43
CA GLY A 81 24.23 -22.87 -10.53
C GLY A 81 22.93 -22.20 -10.09
N VAL A 82 22.69 -22.02 -8.78
CA VAL A 82 21.49 -21.39 -8.24
C VAL A 82 21.84 -20.11 -7.51
N ILE A 83 21.18 -19.01 -7.89
CA ILE A 83 21.23 -17.74 -7.15
C ILE A 83 19.87 -17.49 -6.53
N ASN A 84 19.85 -17.14 -5.24
CA ASN A 84 18.63 -16.73 -4.56
C ASN A 84 18.45 -15.21 -4.65
N ALA A 85 17.23 -14.77 -5.00
CA ALA A 85 16.80 -13.38 -4.87
C ALA A 85 15.77 -13.29 -3.74
N ALA A 86 16.16 -12.67 -2.62
CA ALA A 86 15.30 -12.42 -1.47
C ALA A 86 14.61 -11.05 -1.63
N VAL A 87 13.29 -11.07 -1.68
CA VAL A 87 12.44 -9.88 -1.84
C VAL A 87 11.71 -9.58 -0.53
N ALA A 88 11.78 -8.34 -0.08
CA ALA A 88 10.97 -7.83 1.03
C ALA A 88 10.12 -6.66 0.56
N LEU A 89 8.79 -6.84 0.58
CA LEU A 89 7.82 -5.82 0.22
C LEU A 89 7.55 -4.89 1.39
N LYS A 90 7.45 -3.59 1.09
CA LYS A 90 7.26 -2.54 2.09
C LYS A 90 6.04 -1.67 1.80
N ASN A 91 5.44 -1.15 2.87
CA ASN A 91 4.34 -0.19 2.81
C ASN A 91 4.83 1.27 2.72
N ASN A 92 3.90 2.22 2.71
CA ASN A 92 4.17 3.66 2.67
C ASN A 92 5.01 4.19 3.84
N ASP A 93 5.13 3.42 4.92
CA ASP A 93 5.93 3.76 6.09
C ASP A 93 7.33 3.09 6.05
N ASP A 94 7.76 2.62 4.87
CA ASP A 94 9.00 1.86 4.63
C ASP A 94 9.16 0.62 5.53
N THR A 95 8.04 0.12 6.06
CA THR A 95 7.97 -1.06 6.94
C THR A 95 7.53 -2.28 6.14
N ALA A 96 8.02 -3.47 6.49
CA ALA A 96 7.58 -4.71 5.87
C ALA A 96 6.05 -4.84 5.94
N ILE A 97 5.42 -5.24 4.83
CA ILE A 97 3.97 -5.43 4.82
C ILE A 97 3.60 -6.61 5.75
N ALA A 98 2.56 -6.44 6.55
CA ALA A 98 2.03 -7.48 7.44
C ALA A 98 0.86 -8.24 6.80
N ALA A 99 0.95 -8.47 5.48
CA ALA A 99 -0.07 -9.16 4.69
C ALA A 99 0.58 -9.88 3.51
N LYS A 100 -0.12 -10.89 2.98
CA LYS A 100 0.23 -11.47 1.69
C LYS A 100 -0.07 -10.47 0.59
N SER A 101 0.87 -10.28 -0.33
CA SER A 101 0.64 -9.45 -1.51
C SER A 101 1.21 -10.10 -2.76
N GLY A 102 0.47 -9.95 -3.87
CA GLY A 102 0.89 -10.38 -5.19
C GLY A 102 1.50 -9.21 -5.94
N ILE A 103 2.72 -9.38 -6.44
CA ILE A 103 3.40 -8.42 -7.29
C ILE A 103 3.81 -9.10 -8.60
N LYS A 104 3.75 -8.34 -9.70
CA LYS A 104 4.25 -8.81 -10.99
C LYS A 104 5.76 -8.64 -11.04
N PHE A 105 6.43 -9.53 -11.75
CA PHE A 105 7.87 -9.42 -12.00
C PHE A 105 8.21 -9.79 -13.44
N TYR A 106 9.38 -9.34 -13.87
CA TYR A 106 10.02 -9.80 -15.10
C TYR A 106 11.53 -9.72 -15.00
N PHE A 107 12.22 -10.39 -15.91
CA PHE A 107 13.67 -10.36 -16.04
C PHE A 107 14.09 -9.56 -17.28
N SER A 108 15.26 -8.93 -17.19
CA SER A 108 15.84 -8.08 -18.23
C SER A 108 17.33 -8.35 -18.41
N SER A 109 17.87 -8.11 -19.60
CA SER A 109 19.31 -8.13 -19.87
C SER A 109 20.02 -6.84 -19.46
N ASP A 110 19.27 -5.78 -19.14
CA ASP A 110 19.80 -4.48 -18.71
C ASP A 110 19.21 -4.04 -17.37
N SER A 111 20.00 -3.28 -16.59
CA SER A 111 19.62 -2.81 -15.25
C SER A 111 18.47 -1.80 -15.24
N ALA A 112 18.17 -1.18 -16.39
CA ALA A 112 17.04 -0.27 -16.54
C ALA A 112 15.72 -0.99 -16.75
N GLY A 113 15.75 -2.30 -17.06
CA GLY A 113 14.57 -3.11 -17.27
C GLY A 113 13.91 -2.91 -18.64
N ALA A 114 14.64 -2.37 -19.62
CA ALA A 114 14.07 -2.04 -20.93
C ALA A 114 13.95 -3.24 -21.86
N THR A 115 14.81 -4.25 -21.70
CA THR A 115 14.94 -5.39 -22.62
C THR A 115 14.65 -6.70 -21.91
N PRO A 116 13.41 -7.24 -21.99
CA PRO A 116 13.07 -8.51 -21.37
C PRO A 116 13.99 -9.65 -21.82
N ALA A 117 14.43 -10.46 -20.87
CA ALA A 117 15.30 -11.60 -21.10
C ALA A 117 14.94 -12.76 -20.17
N ALA A 118 15.20 -13.99 -20.60
CA ALA A 118 14.99 -15.16 -19.74
C ALA A 118 16.01 -15.16 -18.59
N SER A 119 15.55 -15.52 -17.40
CA SER A 119 16.36 -15.55 -16.17
C SER A 119 17.35 -16.71 -16.05
N GLY A 120 17.16 -17.76 -16.85
CA GLY A 120 17.84 -19.03 -16.70
C GLY A 120 16.96 -20.19 -17.19
N THR A 121 17.19 -21.38 -16.64
CA THR A 121 16.49 -22.63 -17.03
C THR A 121 15.39 -23.04 -16.07
N VAL A 122 15.48 -22.66 -14.80
CA VAL A 122 14.46 -22.99 -13.78
C VAL A 122 14.26 -21.80 -12.84
N LEU A 123 12.99 -21.47 -12.60
CA LEU A 123 12.55 -20.63 -11.49
C LEU A 123 11.75 -21.46 -10.49
N ALA A 124 12.16 -21.38 -9.24
CA ALA A 124 11.49 -22.03 -8.13
C ALA A 124 11.35 -21.06 -6.95
N VAL A 125 10.28 -21.23 -6.16
CA VAL A 125 10.19 -20.53 -4.89
C VAL A 125 11.26 -21.07 -3.94
N GLY A 126 11.92 -20.18 -3.21
CA GLY A 126 12.79 -20.52 -2.10
C GLY A 126 11.98 -20.82 -0.83
N THR A 127 12.45 -20.33 0.31
CA THR A 127 11.79 -20.56 1.61
C THR A 127 10.44 -19.84 1.71
N ASN A 128 10.36 -18.62 1.19
CA ASN A 128 9.19 -17.76 1.35
C ASN A 128 8.41 -17.53 0.06
N GLY A 129 7.07 -17.48 0.21
CA GLY A 129 6.15 -17.01 -0.82
C GLY A 129 5.61 -18.11 -1.74
N VAL A 130 5.08 -17.68 -2.88
CA VAL A 130 4.59 -18.54 -3.98
C VAL A 130 4.95 -17.88 -5.31
N LEU A 131 5.32 -18.69 -6.29
CA LEU A 131 5.56 -18.27 -7.67
C LEU A 131 4.43 -18.75 -8.58
N LEU A 132 3.77 -17.82 -9.27
CA LEU A 132 2.89 -18.10 -10.40
C LEU A 132 3.61 -17.70 -11.68
N LYS A 133 3.89 -18.66 -12.56
CA LYS A 133 4.61 -18.42 -13.81
C LYS A 133 3.62 -17.93 -14.89
N ASP A 134 3.93 -16.81 -15.53
CA ASP A 134 3.18 -16.34 -16.71
C ASP A 134 3.97 -16.76 -17.97
N GLY A 135 3.41 -17.61 -18.83
CA GLY A 135 4.03 -17.94 -20.14
C GLY A 135 4.74 -19.29 -20.30
N GLY A 136 4.58 -20.24 -19.37
CA GLY A 136 5.15 -21.59 -19.49
C GLY A 136 6.67 -21.62 -19.27
N ASP A 137 7.43 -22.28 -20.15
CA ASP A 137 8.88 -22.47 -20.02
C ASP A 137 9.70 -21.20 -20.30
N SER A 138 9.08 -20.14 -20.84
CA SER A 138 9.73 -18.83 -20.96
C SER A 138 9.73 -18.16 -19.58
N LEU A 139 10.80 -18.39 -18.81
CA LEU A 139 11.01 -17.89 -17.45
C LEU A 139 11.33 -16.39 -17.38
N THR A 140 10.59 -15.59 -18.15
CA THR A 140 10.82 -14.17 -18.36
C THR A 140 9.98 -13.33 -17.41
N ALA A 141 8.76 -13.76 -17.04
CA ALA A 141 7.85 -12.97 -16.22
C ALA A 141 6.88 -13.85 -15.39
N GLY A 142 6.22 -13.23 -14.42
CA GLY A 142 5.20 -13.90 -13.61
C GLY A 142 4.67 -13.05 -12.47
N THR A 143 4.11 -13.75 -11.48
CA THR A 143 3.61 -13.16 -10.24
C THR A 143 4.30 -13.81 -9.05
N LEU A 144 4.85 -13.00 -8.15
CA LEU A 144 5.30 -13.44 -6.83
C LEU A 144 4.22 -13.10 -5.82
N ILE A 145 3.88 -14.05 -4.95
CA ILE A 145 2.98 -13.83 -3.83
C ILE A 145 3.78 -13.96 -2.54
N SER A 146 3.83 -12.91 -1.73
CA SER A 146 4.54 -12.90 -0.46
C SER A 146 3.90 -13.82 0.58
N ASN A 147 4.72 -14.20 1.57
CA ASN A 147 4.21 -14.73 2.83
C ASN A 147 3.46 -13.63 3.62
N ALA A 148 2.99 -13.96 4.83
CA ALA A 148 2.24 -13.03 5.67
C ALA A 148 3.08 -11.84 6.21
N THR A 149 4.40 -11.88 6.06
CA THR A 149 5.34 -10.84 6.51
C THR A 149 5.99 -10.10 5.33
N GLY A 150 5.39 -10.20 4.13
CA GLY A 150 5.87 -9.46 2.96
C GLY A 150 7.14 -10.02 2.31
N LEU A 151 7.58 -11.22 2.66
CA LEU A 151 8.79 -11.83 2.12
C LEU A 151 8.49 -12.81 0.98
N VAL A 152 9.36 -12.84 -0.03
CA VAL A 152 9.40 -13.85 -1.09
C VAL A 152 10.86 -14.20 -1.37
N ASP A 153 11.15 -15.48 -1.58
CA ASP A 153 12.45 -15.93 -2.08
C ASP A 153 12.28 -16.56 -3.45
N LEU A 154 13.12 -16.17 -4.41
CA LEU A 154 13.14 -16.74 -5.75
C LEU A 154 14.50 -17.38 -6.01
N ASN A 155 14.50 -18.70 -6.19
CA ASN A 155 15.67 -19.45 -6.64
C ASN A 155 15.72 -19.46 -8.17
N ILE A 156 16.82 -19.00 -8.72
CA ILE A 156 17.05 -18.83 -10.15
C ILE A 156 18.20 -19.75 -10.54
N THR A 157 17.96 -20.69 -11.46
CA THR A 157 18.97 -21.64 -11.92
C THR A 157 19.51 -21.24 -13.29
N GLY A 158 20.82 -20.96 -13.38
CA GLY A 158 21.55 -20.66 -14.61
C GLY A 158 22.21 -21.90 -15.21
N VAL A 159 22.62 -21.83 -16.49
CA VAL A 159 23.37 -22.91 -17.18
C VAL A 159 24.54 -22.41 -18.01
N ALA A 160 24.85 -21.11 -17.93
CA ALA A 160 25.97 -20.49 -18.62
C ALA A 160 26.26 -19.11 -18.01
N GLU A 161 27.47 -18.61 -18.28
CA GLU A 161 27.83 -17.23 -17.96
C GLU A 161 26.84 -16.27 -18.59
N SER A 162 26.07 -15.61 -17.73
CA SER A 162 24.99 -14.72 -18.13
C SER A 162 24.74 -13.72 -17.02
N THR A 163 24.27 -12.53 -17.39
CA THR A 163 23.85 -11.51 -16.44
C THR A 163 22.44 -11.07 -16.77
N VAL A 164 21.57 -11.12 -15.76
CA VAL A 164 20.18 -10.67 -15.83
C VAL A 164 19.85 -9.80 -14.63
N TYR A 165 18.73 -9.09 -14.71
CA TYR A 165 18.20 -8.24 -13.66
C TYR A 165 16.74 -8.62 -13.40
N LEU A 166 16.36 -8.71 -12.13
CA LEU A 166 14.98 -8.93 -11.71
C LEU A 166 14.31 -7.58 -11.48
N HIS A 167 13.14 -7.40 -12.06
CA HIS A 167 12.31 -6.21 -11.92
C HIS A 167 10.97 -6.56 -11.32
N LEU A 168 10.56 -5.84 -10.29
CA LEU A 168 9.23 -5.94 -9.67
C LEU A 168 8.39 -4.75 -10.12
N ILE A 169 7.16 -5.01 -10.55
CA ILE A 169 6.20 -3.99 -10.92
C ILE A 169 5.26 -3.80 -9.72
N MET A 170 5.39 -2.64 -9.08
CA MET A 170 4.57 -2.26 -7.94
C MET A 170 3.15 -1.88 -8.39
N PRO A 171 2.14 -1.93 -7.49
CA PRO A 171 0.76 -1.58 -7.82
C PRO A 171 0.57 -0.16 -8.37
N ASP A 172 1.47 0.77 -8.05
CA ASP A 172 1.47 2.15 -8.56
C ASP A 172 2.20 2.30 -9.91
N GLY A 173 2.67 1.19 -10.50
CA GLY A 173 3.41 1.15 -11.76
C GLY A 173 4.90 1.45 -11.62
N LYS A 174 5.41 1.75 -10.42
CA LYS A 174 6.86 1.89 -10.23
C LYS A 174 7.56 0.54 -10.41
N VAL A 175 8.79 0.62 -10.89
CA VAL A 175 9.65 -0.56 -11.07
C VAL A 175 10.75 -0.54 -10.03
N VAL A 176 10.88 -1.63 -9.28
CA VAL A 176 12.00 -1.89 -8.36
C VAL A 176 12.93 -2.89 -9.03
N SER A 177 14.17 -2.50 -9.28
CA SER A 177 15.18 -3.32 -9.94
C SER A 177 16.17 -3.92 -8.96
N SER A 178 16.64 -5.13 -9.22
CA SER A 178 17.71 -5.78 -8.47
C SER A 178 19.10 -5.26 -8.87
N GLY A 179 20.11 -5.67 -8.11
CA GLY A 179 21.48 -5.74 -8.63
C GLY A 179 21.62 -6.80 -9.73
N ALA A 180 22.81 -6.89 -10.32
CA ALA A 180 23.12 -7.92 -11.32
C ALA A 180 23.01 -9.33 -10.73
N ILE A 181 22.40 -10.22 -11.48
CA ILE A 181 22.35 -11.66 -11.20
C ILE A 181 23.27 -12.30 -12.24
N THR A 182 24.50 -12.57 -11.84
CA THR A 182 25.55 -13.10 -12.73
C THR A 182 25.88 -14.53 -12.37
N PHE A 183 25.64 -15.44 -13.30
CA PHE A 183 26.07 -16.83 -13.18
C PHE A 183 27.50 -16.99 -13.67
N ALA A 184 28.29 -17.80 -12.97
CA ALA A 184 29.59 -18.24 -13.42
C ALA A 184 29.47 -19.21 -14.61
N ALA A 185 30.59 -19.42 -15.30
CA ALA A 185 30.73 -20.35 -16.41
C ALA A 185 30.77 -21.82 -15.95
#